data_AF-A0A127EYH6-F1
#
_entry.id   AF-A0A127EYH6-F1
#
_cell.length_a   1.000
_cell.length_b   1.000
_cell.length_c   1.000
_cell.angle_alpha   90.00
_cell.angle_beta   90.00
_cell.angle_gamma   90.00
#
_symmetry.space_group_name_H-M   'P 1'
#
loop_
_entity.id
_entity.type
_entity.pdbx_description
1 polymer ?
#
loop_
_entity_poly.entity_id
_entity_poly.type
_entity_poly.pdbx_seq_one_letter_code
_entity_poly.pdbx_strand_id
1 'polypeptide(L)'
;MQLYYFILKTGKQTVPDSEGQELLDEPAARQHAVAVARQLMQNREAGTRNWRIQVCDDYLKPLFEVFFAEIDETLDRFPPHVSASVEYVARAAAKLNDAIGAMQATLRDVRQTLLQADQILSAIPGARV
;
A
#
# COMPACT_ATOMS: atom_id res chain seq x y z
N MET A 1 9.27 1.28 -24.06
CA MET A 1 8.62 0.55 -22.95
C MET A 1 9.32 0.97 -21.68
N GLN A 2 8.60 1.06 -20.58
CA GLN A 2 9.07 1.43 -19.25
C GLN A 2 8.63 0.35 -18.27
N LEU A 3 9.47 0.04 -17.28
CA LEU A 3 9.16 -0.93 -16.24
C LEU A 3 8.34 -0.26 -15.15
N TYR A 4 7.20 -0.86 -14.80
CA TYR A 4 6.33 -0.40 -13.72
C TYR A 4 6.14 -1.50 -12.69
N TYR A 5 6.04 -1.12 -11.42
CA TYR A 5 5.79 -2.05 -10.31
C TYR A 5 4.42 -1.81 -9.69
N PHE A 6 3.69 -2.88 -9.37
CA PHE A 6 2.30 -2.82 -8.91
C PHE A 6 2.15 -3.34 -7.48
N ILE A 7 2.29 -2.45 -6.50
CA ILE A 7 2.30 -2.82 -5.08
C ILE A 7 0.87 -2.85 -4.54
N LEU A 8 0.38 -4.03 -4.14
CA LEU A 8 -0.94 -4.18 -3.53
C LEU A 8 -0.90 -3.81 -2.04
N LYS A 9 -1.77 -2.90 -1.63
CA LYS A 9 -1.97 -2.51 -0.23
C LYS A 9 -3.36 -2.93 0.23
N THR A 10 -3.41 -3.89 1.16
CA THR A 10 -4.66 -4.46 1.70
C THR A 10 -5.11 -3.82 3.03
N GLY A 11 -4.39 -2.79 3.47
CA GLY A 11 -4.54 -2.16 4.79
C GLY A 11 -3.84 -2.94 5.92
N LYS A 12 -3.80 -4.27 5.87
CA LYS A 12 -3.06 -5.09 6.84
C LYS A 12 -1.65 -5.44 6.36
N GLN A 13 -1.49 -5.57 5.04
CA GLN A 13 -0.28 -6.04 4.42
C GLN A 13 0.00 -5.24 3.16
N THR A 14 1.28 -5.13 2.85
CA THR A 14 1.79 -4.65 1.57
C THR A 14 2.36 -5.87 0.85
N VAL A 15 1.81 -6.19 -0.32
CA VAL A 15 2.29 -7.27 -1.17
C VAL A 15 3.09 -6.63 -2.30
N PRO A 16 4.43 -6.76 -2.28
CA PRO A 16 5.27 -6.18 -3.32
C PRO A 16 5.14 -6.97 -4.62
N ASP A 17 5.27 -6.27 -5.74
CA ASP A 17 5.53 -6.86 -7.04
C ASP A 17 7.05 -6.89 -7.24
N SER A 18 7.62 -8.10 -7.32
CA SER A 18 9.07 -8.29 -7.44
C SER A 18 9.57 -8.26 -8.88
N GLU A 19 8.69 -8.50 -9.84
CA GLU A 19 9.06 -8.65 -11.25
C GLU A 19 8.78 -7.36 -12.02
N GLY A 20 7.68 -6.68 -11.68
CA GLY A 20 7.20 -5.54 -12.46
C GLY A 20 6.68 -5.97 -13.83
N GLN A 21 6.17 -5.00 -14.59
CA GLN A 21 5.68 -5.21 -15.94
C GLN A 21 6.15 -4.07 -16.85
N GLU A 22 6.73 -4.44 -17.99
CA GLU A 22 7.05 -3.47 -19.04
C GLU A 22 5.79 -3.06 -19.79
N LEU A 23 5.52 -1.75 -19.81
CA LEU A 23 4.38 -1.15 -20.51
C LEU A 23 4.82 0.05 -21.34
N LEU A 24 3.96 0.53 -22.22
CA LEU A 24 4.31 1.60 -23.15
C LEU A 24 4.52 2.94 -22.44
N ASP A 25 3.58 3.29 -21.55
CA ASP A 25 3.47 4.56 -20.88
C ASP A 25 2.61 4.47 -19.60
N GLU A 26 2.49 5.59 -18.88
CA GLU A 26 1.70 5.68 -17.64
C GLU A 26 0.20 5.37 -17.84
N PRO A 27 -0.48 5.82 -18.92
CA PRO A 27 -1.83 5.37 -19.24
C PRO A 27 -1.98 3.85 -19.37
N ALA A 28 -1.05 3.16 -20.05
CA ALA A 28 -1.06 1.71 -20.14
C ALA A 28 -0.87 1.06 -18.75
N ALA A 29 0.01 1.61 -17.91
CA ALA A 29 0.18 1.17 -16.52
C ALA A 29 -1.10 1.35 -15.71
N ARG A 30 -1.82 2.46 -15.88
CA ARG A 30 -3.10 2.68 -15.22
C ARG A 30 -4.15 1.66 -15.66
N GLN A 31 -4.27 1.41 -16.96
CA GLN A 31 -5.21 0.40 -17.48
C GLN A 31 -4.89 -1.00 -16.94
N HIS A 32 -3.61 -1.36 -16.90
CA HIS A 32 -3.17 -2.63 -16.32
C HIS A 32 -3.52 -2.72 -14.83
N ALA A 33 -3.22 -1.70 -14.04
CA ALA A 33 -3.55 -1.66 -12.61
C ALA A 33 -5.06 -1.81 -12.36
N VAL A 34 -5.90 -1.14 -13.16
CA VAL A 34 -7.37 -1.28 -13.06
C VAL A 34 -7.81 -2.71 -13.40
N ALA A 35 -7.24 -3.34 -14.43
CA ALA A 35 -7.55 -4.71 -14.79
C ALA A 35 -7.19 -5.70 -13.67
N VAL A 36 -5.99 -5.57 -13.10
CA VAL A 36 -5.53 -6.39 -11.96
C VAL A 36 -6.43 -6.16 -10.73
N ALA A 37 -6.76 -4.90 -10.43
CA ALA A 37 -7.62 -4.58 -9.30
C ALA A 37 -9.01 -5.23 -9.45
N ARG A 38 -9.61 -5.18 -10.64
CA ARG A 38 -10.90 -5.86 -10.92
C ARG A 38 -10.82 -7.37 -10.72
N GLN A 39 -9.74 -8.01 -11.17
CA GLN A 39 -9.53 -9.44 -10.95
C GLN A 39 -9.42 -9.78 -9.46
N LEU A 40 -8.70 -8.95 -8.68
CA LEU A 40 -8.54 -9.14 -7.24
C LEU A 40 -9.85 -8.92 -6.47
N MET A 41 -10.72 -8.03 -6.96
CA MET A 41 -12.02 -7.74 -6.36
C MET A 41 -13.06 -8.83 -6.59
N GLN A 42 -12.90 -9.64 -7.64
CA GLN A 42 -13.92 -10.57 -8.10
C GLN A 42 -14.40 -11.51 -6.98
N ASN A 43 -15.70 -11.48 -6.68
CA ASN A 43 -16.37 -12.23 -5.59
C ASN A 43 -15.98 -11.80 -4.17
N ARG A 44 -15.30 -10.67 -3.99
CA ARG A 44 -14.81 -10.14 -2.69
C ARG A 44 -14.95 -8.62 -2.60
N GLU A 45 -15.78 -8.03 -3.42
CA GLU A 45 -15.84 -6.58 -3.70
C GLU A 45 -15.96 -5.78 -2.41
N ALA A 46 -16.94 -6.11 -1.56
CA ALA A 46 -17.18 -5.43 -0.29
C ALA A 46 -16.02 -5.55 0.72
N GLY A 47 -15.29 -6.67 0.70
CA GLY A 47 -14.17 -6.94 1.61
C GLY A 47 -12.85 -6.29 1.18
N THR A 48 -12.76 -5.86 -0.08
CA THR A 48 -11.54 -5.30 -0.68
C THR A 48 -11.65 -3.81 -1.01
N ARG A 49 -12.77 -3.13 -0.71
CA ARG A 49 -12.97 -1.70 -1.09
C ARG A 49 -11.90 -0.75 -0.57
N ASN A 50 -11.35 -1.03 0.61
CA ASN A 50 -10.29 -0.24 1.22
C ASN A 50 -8.88 -0.59 0.68
N TRP A 51 -8.78 -1.52 -0.25
CA TRP A 51 -7.51 -1.88 -0.89
C TRP A 51 -7.18 -0.92 -2.02
N ARG A 52 -5.90 -0.90 -2.39
CA ARG A 52 -5.40 -0.13 -3.52
C ARG A 52 -4.16 -0.76 -4.12
N ILE A 53 -3.93 -0.48 -5.40
CA ILE A 53 -2.65 -0.74 -6.06
C ILE A 53 -1.90 0.57 -6.16
N GLN A 54 -0.69 0.62 -5.60
CA GLN A 54 0.24 1.71 -5.80
C GLN A 54 1.16 1.35 -6.96
N VAL A 55 1.13 2.17 -8.01
CA VAL A 55 1.98 2.00 -9.20
C VAL A 55 3.25 2.81 -9.01
N CYS A 56 4.40 2.19 -9.26
CA CYS A 56 5.71 2.80 -9.14
C CYS A 56 6.48 2.74 -10.47
N ASP A 57 7.43 3.65 -10.65
CA ASP A 57 8.39 3.62 -11.76
C ASP A 57 9.52 2.58 -11.55
N ASP A 58 10.47 2.54 -12.47
CA ASP A 58 11.64 1.66 -12.48
C ASP A 58 12.60 1.89 -11.29
N TYR A 59 12.47 3.02 -10.59
CA TYR A 59 13.20 3.33 -9.36
C TYR A 59 12.37 3.05 -8.09
N LEU A 60 11.24 2.35 -8.22
CA LEU A 60 10.26 2.10 -7.15
C LEU A 60 9.69 3.39 -6.54
N LYS A 61 9.72 4.51 -7.28
CA LYS A 61 9.10 5.75 -6.85
C LYS A 61 7.61 5.71 -7.15
N PRO A 62 6.73 6.04 -6.18
CA PRO A 62 5.29 6.06 -6.40
C PRO A 62 4.90 7.09 -7.47
N LEU A 63 4.11 6.66 -8.46
CA LEU A 63 3.54 7.52 -9.51
C LEU A 63 2.09 7.89 -9.19
N PHE A 64 1.24 6.88 -9.00
CA PHE A 64 -0.17 7.05 -8.67
C PHE A 64 -0.73 5.83 -7.96
N GLU A 65 -1.96 5.94 -7.46
CA GLU A 65 -2.69 4.85 -6.82
C GLU A 65 -4.03 4.62 -7.54
N VAL A 66 -4.48 3.36 -7.55
CA VAL A 66 -5.81 2.94 -7.99
C VAL A 66 -6.54 2.35 -6.78
N PHE A 67 -7.59 3.03 -6.31
CA PHE A 67 -8.39 2.54 -5.20
C PHE A 67 -9.50 1.62 -5.69
N PHE A 68 -9.72 0.52 -4.98
CA PHE A 68 -10.71 -0.47 -5.39
C PHE A 68 -12.12 0.12 -5.32
N ALA A 69 -12.39 1.00 -4.35
CA ALA A 69 -13.67 1.70 -4.25
C ALA A 69 -13.98 2.64 -5.43
N GLU A 70 -12.98 3.20 -6.12
CA GLU A 70 -13.19 4.09 -7.28
C GLU A 70 -13.62 3.33 -8.55
N ILE A 71 -13.34 2.03 -8.60
CA ILE A 71 -13.55 1.18 -9.78
C ILE A 71 -14.57 0.06 -9.51
N ASP A 72 -15.20 0.07 -8.34
CA ASP A 72 -16.22 -0.89 -7.93
C ASP A 72 -17.55 -0.58 -8.61
N GLU A 73 -17.79 -1.22 -9.76
CA GLU A 73 -19.03 -1.09 -10.54
C GLU A 73 -20.27 -1.51 -9.74
N THR A 74 -20.12 -2.29 -8.65
CA THR A 74 -21.26 -2.61 -7.77
C THR A 74 -21.78 -1.40 -6.99
N LEU A 75 -21.04 -0.29 -6.99
CA LEU A 75 -21.46 0.98 -6.44
C LEU A 75 -22.29 1.82 -7.41
N ASP A 76 -22.25 1.54 -8.72
CA ASP A 76 -22.96 2.32 -9.74
C ASP A 76 -24.49 2.21 -9.61
N ARG A 77 -24.97 1.17 -8.93
CA ARG A 77 -26.40 1.00 -8.61
C ARG A 77 -26.92 1.94 -7.54
N PHE A 78 -26.04 2.63 -6.81
CA PHE A 78 -26.42 3.56 -5.75
C PHE A 78 -26.39 5.01 -6.25
N PRO A 79 -27.15 5.90 -5.59
CA PRO A 79 -27.05 7.33 -5.88
C PRO A 79 -25.61 7.85 -5.73
N PRO A 80 -25.17 8.82 -6.56
CA PRO A 80 -23.77 9.29 -6.57
C PRO A 80 -23.22 9.71 -5.19
N HIS A 81 -24.07 10.28 -4.33
CA HIS A 81 -23.66 10.71 -2.98
C HIS A 81 -23.34 9.53 -2.04
N VAL A 82 -23.97 8.37 -2.25
CA VAL A 82 -23.70 7.14 -1.49
C VAL A 82 -22.38 6.54 -1.95
N SER A 83 -22.17 6.40 -3.25
CA SER A 83 -20.92 5.88 -3.82
C SER A 83 -19.73 6.74 -3.42
N ALA A 84 -19.86 8.07 -3.49
CA ALA A 84 -18.84 9.01 -3.04
C ALA A 84 -18.54 8.89 -1.53
N SER A 85 -19.56 8.60 -0.71
CA SER A 85 -19.36 8.36 0.73
C SER A 85 -18.58 7.06 0.98
N VAL A 86 -18.88 6.00 0.23
CA VAL A 86 -18.15 4.72 0.32
C VAL A 86 -16.69 4.90 -0.09
N GLU A 87 -16.43 5.59 -1.20
CA GLU A 87 -15.08 5.93 -1.64
C GLU A 87 -14.32 6.73 -0.58
N TYR A 88 -14.96 7.75 0.00
CA TYR A 88 -14.35 8.57 1.03
C TYR A 88 -13.95 7.73 2.26
N VAL A 89 -14.85 6.89 2.76
CA VAL A 89 -14.59 6.01 3.91
C VAL A 89 -13.48 5.00 3.58
N ALA A 90 -13.50 4.41 2.38
CA ALA A 90 -12.48 3.47 1.94
C ALA A 90 -11.08 4.12 1.90
N ARG A 91 -10.97 5.34 1.37
CA ARG A 91 -9.71 6.11 1.38
C ARG A 91 -9.26 6.48 2.79
N ALA A 92 -10.19 6.92 3.64
CA ALA A 92 -9.88 7.26 5.03
C ALA A 92 -9.33 6.03 5.78
N ALA A 93 -9.95 4.87 5.60
CA ALA A 93 -9.49 3.61 6.16
C ALA A 93 -8.10 3.23 5.63
N ALA A 94 -7.85 3.38 4.32
CA ALA A 94 -6.55 3.12 3.72
C ALA A 94 -5.45 4.01 4.31
N LYS A 95 -5.69 5.31 4.45
CA LYS A 95 -4.74 6.27 5.06
C LYS A 95 -4.46 5.97 6.52
N LEU A 96 -5.48 5.61 7.29
CA LEU A 96 -5.31 5.23 8.69
C LEU A 96 -4.42 3.98 8.82
N ASN A 97 -4.64 2.98 7.98
CA ASN A 97 -3.82 1.78 7.95
C ASN A 97 -2.35 2.08 7.60
N ASP A 98 -2.09 2.99 6.66
CA ASP A 98 -0.73 3.42 6.33
C ASP A 98 -0.05 4.07 7.53
N ALA A 99 -0.76 4.95 8.24
CA ALA A 99 -0.24 5.64 9.41
C ALA A 99 0.10 4.65 10.55
N ILE A 100 -0.77 3.66 10.77
CA ILE A 100 -0.50 2.58 11.74
C ILE A 100 0.72 1.77 11.32
N GLY A 101 0.84 1.42 10.03
CA GLY A 101 1.98 0.69 9.49
C GLY A 101 3.29 1.46 9.68
N ALA A 102 3.29 2.77 9.39
CA ALA A 102 4.44 3.64 9.59
C ALA A 102 4.84 3.73 11.07
N MET A 103 3.86 3.92 11.98
CA MET A 103 4.10 3.96 13.42
C MET A 103 4.73 2.65 13.93
N GLN A 104 4.23 1.50 13.47
CA GLN A 104 4.80 0.19 13.83
C GLN A 104 6.23 0.02 13.31
N ALA A 105 6.55 0.52 12.12
CA ALA A 105 7.91 0.52 11.60
C ALA A 105 8.85 1.36 12.48
N THR A 106 8.47 2.59 12.80
CA THR A 106 9.24 3.46 13.69
C THR A 106 9.49 2.83 15.06
N LEU A 107 8.47 2.20 15.66
CA LEU A 107 8.64 1.51 16.96
C LEU A 107 9.61 0.33 16.88
N ARG A 108 9.63 -0.41 15.77
CA ARG A 108 10.61 -1.48 15.54
C ARG A 108 12.03 -0.91 15.44
N ASP A 109 12.21 0.18 14.71
CA ASP A 109 13.51 0.83 14.54
C ASP A 109 14.05 1.38 15.88
N VAL A 110 13.20 2.03 16.69
CA VAL A 110 13.57 2.48 18.03
C VAL A 110 14.01 1.31 18.90
N ARG A 111 13.25 0.20 18.88
CA ARG A 111 13.60 -0.99 19.65
C ARG A 111 14.93 -1.59 19.21
N GLN A 112 15.17 -1.67 17.90
CA GLN A 112 16.43 -2.17 17.36
C GLN A 112 17.61 -1.25 17.74
N THR A 113 17.43 0.06 17.68
CA THR A 113 18.44 1.04 18.08
C THR A 113 18.80 0.90 19.56
N LEU A 114 17.81 0.72 20.45
CA LEU A 114 18.04 0.50 21.88
C LEU A 114 18.82 -0.80 22.14
N LEU A 115 18.48 -1.89 21.45
CA LEU A 115 19.21 -3.15 21.56
C LEU A 115 20.67 -3.02 21.11
N GLN A 116 20.92 -2.27 20.03
CA GLN A 116 22.28 -2.00 19.57
C GLN A 116 23.07 -1.14 20.56
N ALA A 117 22.44 -0.11 21.14
CA ALA A 117 23.08 0.71 22.17
C ALA A 117 23.43 -0.10 23.42
N ASP A 118 22.54 -0.97 23.88
CA ASP A 118 22.78 -1.86 25.03
C ASP A 118 23.92 -2.85 24.76
N GLN A 119 24.00 -3.41 23.55
CA GLN A 119 25.12 -4.26 23.13
C GLN A 119 26.45 -3.50 23.11
N ILE A 120 26.48 -2.26 22.62
CA ILE A 120 27.69 -1.43 22.61
C ILE A 120 28.12 -1.12 24.04
N LEU A 121 27.20 -0.70 24.91
CA LEU A 121 27.49 -0.40 26.32
C LEU A 121 28.00 -1.62 27.08
N SER A 122 27.43 -2.80 26.81
CA SER A 122 27.83 -4.08 27.41
C SER A 122 29.18 -4.61 26.88
N ALA A 123 29.60 -4.18 25.69
CA ALA A 123 30.86 -4.58 25.06
C ALA A 123 32.06 -3.72 25.50
N ILE A 124 31.86 -2.63 26.25
CA ILE A 124 32.93 -1.81 26.82
C ILE A 124 33.46 -2.49 28.10
N PRO A 125 34.70 -2.99 28.13
CA PRO A 125 35.27 -3.55 29.34
C PRO A 125 35.60 -2.41 30.31
N GLY A 126 34.92 -2.35 31.46
CA GLY A 126 35.30 -1.47 32.58
C GLY A 126 34.24 -0.54 33.16
N ALA A 127 33.01 -0.47 32.62
CA ALA A 127 31.94 0.37 33.18
C ALA A 127 31.11 -0.32 34.27
N ARG A 128 31.76 -1.05 35.18
CA ARG A 128 31.18 -1.47 36.46
C ARG A 128 32.03 -0.90 37.60
N VAL A 129 31.54 0.19 38.20
CA VAL A 129 31.76 0.53 39.61
C VAL A 129 30.39 0.83 40.19
#